data_AF-A0AAV3RLA2-F1
#
_entry.id   AF-A0AAV3RLA2-F1
#
_cell.length_a   1.000
_cell.length_b   1.000
_cell.length_c   1.000
_cell.angle_alpha   90.00
_cell.angle_beta   90.00
_cell.angle_gamma   90.00
#
_symmetry.space_group_name_H-M   'P 1'
#
loop_
_entity.id
_entity.type
_entity.pdbx_description
1 polymer ?
#
loop_
_entity_poly.entity_id
_entity_poly.type
_entity_poly.pdbx_seq_one_letter_code
_entity_poly.pdbx_strand_id
1 'polypeptide(L)'
;MAKRWAIEALDLTLRDIRKNNLPFGGKVIVFGGDYRQVLPVVPKGTIQQTIDASLVSSDLWDIMEKFVLTTNMRAKADAKFGEFLL
;
A
#
# COMPACT_ATOMS: atom_id res chain seq x y z
N MET A 1 5.07 5.23 5.57
CA MET A 1 4.67 4.19 4.61
C MET A 1 5.53 2.95 4.82
N ALA A 2 4.94 1.75 4.83
CA ALA A 2 5.71 0.51 4.90
C ALA A 2 6.46 0.28 3.56
N LYS A 3 7.69 -0.23 3.63
CA LYS A 3 8.49 -0.54 2.44
C LYS A 3 8.04 -1.88 1.85
N ARG A 4 8.15 -2.01 0.54
CA ARG A 4 7.87 -3.22 -0.24
C ARG A 4 8.39 -4.50 0.43
N TRP A 5 9.69 -4.52 0.75
CA TRP A 5 10.35 -5.69 1.34
C TRP A 5 9.73 -6.13 2.67
N ALA A 6 9.18 -5.21 3.47
CA ALA A 6 8.58 -5.56 4.76
C ALA A 6 7.23 -6.27 4.55
N ILE A 7 6.49 -5.86 3.52
CA ILE A 7 5.20 -6.47 3.16
C ILE A 7 5.43 -7.84 2.52
N GLU A 8 6.43 -7.97 1.65
CA GLU A 8 6.84 -9.24 1.05
C GLU A 8 7.38 -10.21 2.10
N ALA A 9 8.18 -9.73 3.05
CA ALA A 9 8.65 -10.55 4.17
C ALA A 9 7.48 -11.05 5.03
N LEU A 10 6.46 -10.21 5.26
CA LEU A 10 5.25 -10.62 5.97
C LEU A 10 4.49 -11.71 5.19
N ASP A 11 4.30 -11.54 3.89
CA ASP A 11 3.68 -12.53 3.02
C ASP A 11 4.41 -13.89 3.10
N LEU A 12 5.73 -13.89 2.86
CA LEU A 12 6.56 -15.10 2.94
C LEU A 12 6.48 -15.76 4.32
N THR A 13 6.55 -14.97 5.39
CA THR A 13 6.47 -15.46 6.76
C THR A 13 5.12 -16.12 7.03
N LEU A 14 4.02 -15.51 6.60
CA LEU A 14 2.69 -16.07 6.79
C LEU A 14 2.47 -17.32 5.95
N ARG A 15 3.01 -17.39 4.73
CA ARG A 15 2.97 -18.61 3.92
C ARG A 15 3.68 -19.77 4.62
N ASP A 16 4.85 -19.53 5.19
CA ASP A 16 5.61 -20.56 5.90
C ASP A 16 4.92 -21.02 7.19
N ILE A 17 4.48 -20.08 8.04
CA ILE A 17 3.79 -20.39 9.31
C ILE A 17 2.49 -21.17 9.04
N ARG A 18 1.75 -20.81 7.99
CA ARG A 18 0.47 -21.43 7.67
C ARG A 18 0.60 -22.69 6.84
N LYS A 19 1.80 -23.01 6.35
CA LYS A 19 2.06 -24.07 5.36
C LYS A 19 1.08 -23.97 4.18
N ASN A 20 0.88 -22.76 3.70
CA ASN A 20 -0.06 -22.43 2.63
C ASN A 20 0.56 -21.40 1.68
N ASN A 21 0.64 -21.73 0.40
CA ASN A 21 1.26 -20.89 -0.63
C ASN A 21 0.36 -19.79 -1.19
N LEU A 22 -0.91 -19.72 -0.75
CA LEU A 22 -1.76 -18.57 -1.05
C LEU A 22 -1.14 -17.28 -0.46
N PRO A 23 -1.38 -16.12 -1.09
CA PRO A 23 -0.95 -14.83 -0.56
C PRO A 23 -1.30 -14.69 0.94
N PHE A 24 -0.33 -14.22 1.70
CA PHE A 24 -0.34 -14.07 3.16
C PHE A 24 -0.78 -15.33 3.91
N GLY A 25 -0.44 -16.52 3.40
CA GLY A 25 -0.83 -17.79 4.00
C GLY A 25 -2.35 -18.00 4.04
N GLY A 26 -3.07 -17.44 3.06
CA GLY A 26 -4.53 -17.47 2.97
C GLY A 26 -5.24 -16.61 4.01
N LYS A 27 -4.56 -15.59 4.56
CA LYS A 27 -5.19 -14.61 5.44
C LYS A 27 -5.80 -13.48 4.62
N VAL A 28 -6.93 -12.95 5.10
CA VAL A 28 -7.50 -11.71 4.58
C VAL A 28 -6.65 -10.57 5.12
N ILE A 29 -6.04 -9.80 4.22
CA ILE A 29 -5.24 -8.62 4.53
C ILE A 29 -5.92 -7.41 3.91
N VAL A 30 -6.06 -6.34 4.71
CA VAL A 30 -6.60 -5.07 4.24
C VAL A 30 -5.52 -4.02 4.38
N PHE A 31 -5.08 -3.48 3.24
CA PHE A 31 -4.20 -2.32 3.21
C PHE A 31 -5.04 -1.05 3.17
N GLY A 32 -4.70 -0.08 4.01
CA GLY A 32 -5.28 1.25 4.01
C GLY A 32 -4.18 2.29 3.84
N GLY A 33 -4.42 3.28 2.99
CA GLY A 33 -3.47 4.34 2.74
C GLY A 33 -3.89 5.22 1.58
N ASP A 34 -3.16 6.32 1.40
CA ASP A 34 -3.31 7.21 0.25
C ASP A 34 -1.93 7.33 -0.42
N TYR A 35 -1.82 6.80 -1.64
CA TYR A 35 -0.57 6.80 -2.40
C TYR A 35 -0.21 8.18 -2.98
N ARG A 36 -1.11 9.17 -2.86
CA ARG A 36 -0.81 10.57 -3.13
C ARG A 36 -0.04 11.22 -1.97
N GLN A 37 0.11 10.52 -0.84
CA GLN A 37 1.02 10.92 0.24
C GLN A 37 2.48 10.61 -0.12
N VAL A 38 3.40 10.93 0.78
CA VAL A 38 4.83 10.75 0.58
C VAL A 38 5.21 9.29 0.33
N LEU A 39 6.07 9.08 -0.67
CA LEU A 39 6.68 7.78 -0.98
C LEU A 39 7.55 7.27 0.19
N PRO A 40 7.91 5.98 0.21
CA PRO A 40 8.81 5.45 1.23
C PRO A 40 10.18 6.14 1.19
N VAL A 41 10.71 6.52 2.35
CA VAL A 41 12.00 7.21 2.42
C VAL A 41 13.14 6.21 2.21
N VAL A 42 13.98 6.50 1.21
CA VAL A 42 15.26 5.81 0.96
C VAL A 42 16.39 6.83 1.15
N PRO A 43 17.11 6.80 2.29
CA PRO A 43 18.18 7.76 2.56
C PRO A 43 19.27 7.70 1.49
N LYS A 44 19.61 8.86 0.91
CA LYS A 44 20.57 8.98 -0.21
C LYS A 44 20.16 8.15 -1.45
N GLY A 45 18.89 7.77 -1.55
CA GLY A 45 18.36 6.99 -2.65
C GLY A 45 18.00 7.85 -3.84
N THR A 46 17.99 7.24 -5.02
CA THR A 46 17.43 7.85 -6.23
C THR A 46 15.91 7.82 -6.21
N ILE A 47 15.29 8.57 -7.13
CA ILE A 47 13.84 8.49 -7.37
C ILE A 47 13.44 7.06 -7.71
N GLN A 48 14.20 6.38 -8.58
CA GLN A 48 13.92 4.99 -8.95
C GLN A 48 13.93 4.06 -7.74
N GLN A 49 14.94 4.17 -6.86
CA GLN A 49 15.01 3.36 -5.64
C GLN A 49 13.86 3.64 -4.68
N THR A 50 13.35 4.88 -4.67
CA THR A 50 12.20 5.28 -3.85
C THR A 50 10.90 4.68 -4.40
N ILE A 51 10.74 4.66 -5.72
CA ILE A 51 9.61 4.00 -6.40
C ILE A 51 9.68 2.49 -6.15
N ASP A 52 10.83 1.86 -6.37
CA ASP A 52 11.05 0.42 -6.19
C ASP A 52 10.81 -0.04 -4.73
N ALA A 53 10.99 0.87 -3.77
CA ALA A 53 10.71 0.60 -2.36
C ALA A 53 9.21 0.66 -2.00
N SER A 54 8.36 1.12 -2.91
CA SER A 54 6.90 1.24 -2.71
C SER A 54 6.16 -0.08 -2.96
N LEU A 55 5.02 -0.25 -2.29
CA LEU A 55 4.17 -1.44 -2.49
C LEU A 55 3.70 -1.59 -3.93
N VAL A 56 3.52 -0.48 -4.65
CA VAL A 56 3.09 -0.48 -6.06
C VAL A 56 4.09 -1.18 -6.99
N SER A 57 5.34 -1.37 -6.55
CA SER A 57 6.39 -2.09 -7.28
C SER A 57 6.56 -3.54 -6.82
N SER A 58 5.62 -4.07 -6.03
CA SER A 58 5.59 -5.47 -5.60
C SER A 58 4.73 -6.30 -6.54
N ASP A 59 5.10 -7.56 -6.75
CA ASP A 59 4.24 -8.54 -7.46
C ASP A 59 2.90 -8.75 -6.74
N LEU A 60 2.86 -8.47 -5.43
CA LEU A 60 1.63 -8.53 -4.64
C LEU A 60 0.62 -7.46 -5.06
N TRP A 61 1.05 -6.35 -5.68
CA TRP A 61 0.16 -5.25 -6.06
C TRP A 61 -0.86 -5.65 -7.14
N ASP A 62 -0.44 -6.51 -8.07
CA ASP A 62 -1.27 -6.90 -9.21
C ASP A 62 -2.37 -7.90 -8.81
N ILE A 63 -2.13 -8.69 -7.77
CA ILE A 63 -3.09 -9.66 -7.25
C ILE A 63 -4.07 -9.07 -6.23
N MET A 64 -3.84 -7.84 -5.77
CA MET A 64 -4.71 -7.16 -4.81
C MET A 64 -5.92 -6.53 -5.50
N GLU A 65 -7.09 -6.74 -4.90
CA GLU A 65 -8.30 -5.98 -5.22
C GLU A 65 -8.18 -4.55 -4.68
N LYS A 66 -8.55 -3.58 -5.51
CA LYS A 66 -8.34 -2.15 -5.24
C LYS A 66 -9.68 -1.46 -5.00
N PHE A 67 -9.88 -0.98 -3.79
CA PHE A 67 -11.05 -0.18 -3.41
C PHE A 67 -10.65 1.28 -3.26
N VAL A 68 -11.44 2.19 -3.85
CA VAL A 68 -11.19 3.64 -3.79
C VAL A 68 -12.31 4.30 -3.00
N LEU A 69 -11.94 5.02 -1.93
CA LEU A 69 -12.87 5.86 -1.19
C LEU A 69 -12.96 7.23 -1.88
N THR A 70 -14.15 7.64 -2.28
CA THR A 70 -14.40 8.87 -3.06
C THR A 70 -14.98 10.02 -2.24
N THR A 71 -15.36 9.78 -0.99
CA THR A 71 -15.98 10.81 -0.14
C THR A 71 -14.98 11.35 0.88
N ASN A 72 -14.65 12.64 0.77
CA ASN A 72 -13.81 13.33 1.75
C ASN A 72 -14.62 13.68 3.00
N MET A 73 -14.53 12.84 4.03
CA MET A 73 -15.25 13.05 5.29
C MET A 73 -14.67 14.20 6.14
N ARG A 74 -13.40 14.57 5.93
CA ARG A 74 -12.71 15.63 6.69
C ARG A 74 -13.16 17.02 6.29
N ALA A 75 -13.27 17.27 4.99
CA ALA A 75 -13.68 18.56 4.43
C ALA A 75 -15.19 18.60 4.11
N LYS A 76 -16.02 17.78 4.77
CA LYS A 76 -17.45 17.64 4.45
C LYS A 76 -18.24 18.95 4.51
N ALA A 77 -17.82 19.90 5.36
CA ALA A 77 -18.45 21.20 5.49
C ALA A 77 -18.13 22.16 4.34
N ASP A 78 -17.10 21.88 3.54
CA ASP A 78 -16.66 22.67 2.39
C ASP A 78 -16.47 21.75 1.18
N ALA A 79 -17.55 21.59 0.41
CA ALA A 79 -17.55 20.70 -0.74
C ALA A 79 -16.49 21.07 -1.79
N LYS A 80 -16.24 22.37 -2.01
CA LYS A 80 -15.26 22.84 -2.99
C LYS A 80 -13.84 22.47 -2.56
N PHE A 81 -13.52 22.68 -1.28
CA PHE A 81 -12.22 22.27 -0.76
C PHE A 81 -12.07 20.75 -0.69
N GLY A 82 -13.14 20.02 -0.38
CA GLY A 82 -13.17 18.56 -0.40
C GLY A 82 -12.88 17.97 -1.78
N GLU A 83 -13.46 18.55 -2.83
CA GLU A 83 -13.21 18.20 -4.23
C GLU A 83 -11.77 18.54 -4.65
N PHE A 84 -11.23 19.68 -4.23
CA PHE A 84 -9.84 20.05 -4.51
C PHE A 84 -8.80 19.05 -3.94
N LEU A 85 -9.11 18.37 -2.84
CA LEU A 85 -8.20 17.42 -2.17
C LEU A 85 -8.29 15.98 -2.70
N LEU A 86 -9.29 15.65 -3.51
CA LEU A 86 -9.55 14.31 -4.06
C LEU A 86 -9.06 14.23 -5.51
#